data_AF-A0AAE3GSJ1-F1
#
_entry.id   AF-A0AAE3GSJ1-F1
#
_cell.length_a   1.000
_cell.length_b   1.000
_cell.length_c   1.000
_cell.angle_alpha   90.00
_cell.angle_beta   90.00
_cell.angle_gamma   90.00
#
_symmetry.space_group_name_H-M   'P 1'
#
loop_
_entity.id
_entity.type
_entity.pdbx_description
1 polymer ?
#
loop_
_entity_poly.entity_id
_entity_poly.type
_entity_poly.pdbx_seq_one_letter_code
_entity_poly.pdbx_strand_id
1 'polypeptide(L)'
;MFKLINKIRKPLFLFPFTLFLTLLLCLPWVSAQEIPKPKAQPWQIDGIIAALDDSYPKVKQYAFWKLTEYERQDLKAMLKKPENIALIAVNLLRDEKVDSFIRGDGAIAIVNR
;
A
#
# COMPACT_ATOMS: atom_id res chain seq x y z
N MET A 1 57.89 -0.04 -16.40
CA MET A 1 57.13 -0.46 -15.20
C MET A 1 55.60 -0.23 -15.32
N PHE A 2 55.00 -0.28 -16.52
CA PHE A 2 53.56 0.01 -16.75
C PHE A 2 52.67 -1.22 -17.00
N LYS A 3 53.24 -2.42 -17.13
CA LYS A 3 52.51 -3.63 -17.55
C LYS A 3 51.73 -4.32 -16.40
N LEU A 4 52.05 -4.04 -15.15
CA LEU A 4 51.45 -4.71 -13.98
C LEU A 4 50.16 -4.04 -13.48
N ILE A 5 50.01 -2.73 -13.67
CA ILE A 5 48.85 -1.95 -13.20
C ILE A 5 47.57 -2.33 -13.97
N ASN A 6 47.70 -2.71 -15.25
CA ASN A 6 46.57 -3.14 -16.09
C ASN A 6 46.04 -4.55 -15.76
N LYS A 7 46.74 -5.36 -14.95
CA LYS A 7 46.30 -6.73 -14.62
C LYS A 7 45.32 -6.75 -13.43
N ILE A 8 45.47 -5.83 -12.49
CA ILE A 8 44.65 -5.73 -11.26
C ILE A 8 43.40 -4.84 -11.47
N ARG A 9 43.42 -3.91 -12.45
CA ARG A 9 42.27 -3.06 -12.78
C ARG A 9 41.11 -3.77 -13.50
N LYS A 10 41.39 -4.87 -14.22
CA LYS A 10 40.40 -5.60 -15.01
C LYS A 10 39.30 -6.28 -14.17
N PRO A 11 39.58 -7.02 -13.09
CA PRO A 11 38.53 -7.67 -12.30
C PRO A 11 37.61 -6.67 -11.58
N LEU A 12 38.12 -5.49 -11.20
CA LEU A 12 37.34 -4.44 -10.53
C LEU A 12 36.27 -3.81 -11.43
N PHE A 13 36.48 -3.78 -12.74
CA PHE A 13 35.48 -3.32 -13.71
C PHE A 13 34.60 -4.46 -14.23
N LEU A 14 35.18 -5.66 -14.41
CA LEU A 14 34.44 -6.80 -14.93
C LEU A 14 33.33 -7.24 -13.98
N PHE A 15 33.56 -7.26 -12.67
CA PHE A 15 32.56 -7.68 -11.69
C PHE A 15 31.28 -6.81 -11.69
N PRO A 16 31.33 -5.47 -11.52
CA PRO A 16 30.13 -4.65 -11.56
C PRO A 16 29.49 -4.64 -12.95
N PHE A 17 30.28 -4.75 -14.02
CA PHE A 17 29.76 -4.84 -15.38
C PHE A 17 28.97 -6.14 -15.61
N THR A 18 29.50 -7.29 -15.19
CA THR A 18 28.79 -8.57 -15.29
C THR A 18 27.58 -8.59 -14.38
N LEU A 19 27.67 -8.02 -13.17
CA LEU A 19 26.53 -7.89 -12.26
C LEU A 19 25.40 -7.07 -12.90
N PHE A 20 25.73 -5.91 -13.46
CA PHE A 20 24.76 -5.05 -14.14
C PHE A 20 24.16 -5.74 -15.38
N LEU A 21 24.99 -6.42 -16.18
CA LEU A 21 24.52 -7.18 -17.33
C LEU A 21 23.60 -8.35 -16.92
N THR A 22 23.93 -9.07 -15.84
CA THR A 22 23.06 -10.11 -15.30
C THR A 22 21.75 -9.54 -14.77
N LEU A 23 21.75 -8.38 -14.11
CA LEU A 23 20.51 -7.72 -13.68
C LEU A 23 19.66 -7.32 -14.89
N LEU A 24 20.23 -6.75 -15.94
CA LEU A 24 19.50 -6.39 -17.15
C LEU A 24 18.89 -7.60 -17.88
N LEU A 25 19.60 -8.73 -17.88
CA LEU A 25 19.14 -9.96 -18.56
C LEU A 25 18.17 -10.79 -17.70
N CYS A 26 18.35 -10.79 -16.38
CA CYS A 26 17.52 -11.53 -15.42
C CYS A 26 16.32 -10.73 -14.91
N LEU A 27 16.23 -9.44 -15.22
CA LEU A 27 15.02 -8.63 -15.05
C LEU A 27 14.37 -8.47 -16.43
N PRO A 28 13.78 -9.54 -17.03
CA PRO A 28 12.86 -9.34 -18.13
C PRO A 28 11.72 -8.50 -17.57
N TRP A 29 11.80 -7.20 -17.81
CA TRP A 29 10.74 -6.20 -17.73
C TRP A 29 9.52 -6.71 -16.95
N VAL A 30 9.63 -6.71 -15.61
CA VAL A 30 8.55 -7.14 -14.72
C VAL A 30 7.43 -6.13 -14.88
N SER A 31 6.56 -6.38 -15.84
CA SER A 31 5.26 -5.74 -15.94
C SER A 31 4.32 -6.52 -15.03
N ALA A 32 4.55 -6.42 -13.72
CA ALA A 32 3.57 -6.86 -12.73
C ALA A 32 2.36 -5.94 -12.88
N GLN A 33 1.37 -6.39 -13.63
CA GLN A 33 0.12 -5.68 -13.79
C GLN A 33 -0.71 -5.98 -12.56
N GLU A 34 -0.98 -4.96 -11.75
CA GLU A 34 -1.87 -5.12 -10.60
C GLU A 34 -3.21 -5.66 -11.09
N ILE A 35 -3.76 -6.63 -10.36
CA ILE A 35 -5.09 -7.14 -10.63
C ILE A 35 -6.05 -5.94 -10.52
N PRO A 36 -6.87 -5.65 -11.54
CA PRO A 36 -7.78 -4.52 -11.49
C PRO A 36 -8.69 -4.66 -10.29
N LYS A 37 -8.78 -3.61 -9.48
CA LYS A 37 -9.59 -3.61 -8.28
C LYS A 37 -11.07 -3.89 -8.63
N PRO A 38 -11.80 -4.61 -7.76
CA PRO A 38 -13.22 -4.84 -7.97
C PRO A 38 -13.99 -3.51 -7.99
N LYS A 39 -15.02 -3.43 -8.82
CA LYS A 39 -15.99 -2.32 -8.75
C LYS A 39 -16.89 -2.53 -7.55
N ALA A 40 -17.02 -1.51 -6.71
CA ALA A 40 -17.92 -1.55 -5.57
C ALA A 40 -19.39 -1.51 -6.01
N GLN A 41 -20.24 -2.28 -5.34
CA GLN A 41 -21.70 -2.11 -5.39
C GLN A 41 -22.17 -1.22 -4.23
N PRO A 42 -23.25 -0.43 -4.39
CA PRO A 42 -23.67 0.53 -3.36
C PRO A 42 -23.89 -0.09 -1.98
N TRP A 43 -24.55 -1.25 -1.92
CA TRP A 43 -24.82 -1.95 -0.65
C TRP A 43 -23.54 -2.46 0.05
N GLN A 44 -22.46 -2.73 -0.70
CA GLN A 44 -21.18 -3.12 -0.11
C GLN A 44 -20.55 -1.93 0.61
N ILE A 45 -20.58 -0.76 -0.02
CA ILE A 45 -20.08 0.48 0.59
C ILE A 45 -20.93 0.85 1.81
N ASP A 46 -22.25 0.76 1.72
CA ASP A 46 -23.14 1.04 2.85
C ASP A 46 -22.88 0.08 4.02
N GLY A 47 -22.66 -1.22 3.76
CA GLY A 47 -22.29 -2.20 4.78
C GLY A 47 -20.94 -1.91 5.45
N ILE A 48 -19.94 -1.49 4.66
CA ILE A 48 -18.64 -1.10 5.20
C ILE A 48 -18.75 0.19 6.03
N ILE A 49 -19.55 1.16 5.61
CA ILE A 49 -19.82 2.37 6.39
C ILE A 49 -20.50 2.03 7.71
N ALA A 50 -21.47 1.13 7.71
CA ALA A 50 -22.13 0.67 8.94
C ALA A 50 -21.12 0.02 9.90
N ALA A 51 -20.18 -0.79 9.39
CA ALA A 51 -19.13 -1.41 10.19
C ALA A 51 -18.13 -0.41 10.79
N LEU A 52 -17.96 0.78 10.20
CA LEU A 52 -17.13 1.84 10.79
C LEU A 52 -17.74 2.42 12.08
N ASP A 53 -19.05 2.27 12.28
CA ASP A 53 -19.76 2.72 13.48
C ASP A 53 -19.83 1.64 14.57
N ASP A 54 -19.24 0.46 14.34
CA ASP A 54 -19.25 -0.65 15.30
C ASP A 54 -18.55 -0.26 16.63
N SER A 55 -18.93 -0.86 17.75
CA SER A 55 -18.24 -0.60 19.03
C SER A 55 -16.82 -1.19 19.09
N TYR A 56 -16.53 -2.23 18.31
CA TYR A 56 -15.29 -3.00 18.40
C TYR A 56 -14.21 -2.46 17.45
N PRO A 57 -13.03 -2.02 17.95
CA PRO A 57 -12.00 -1.40 17.12
C PRO A 57 -11.51 -2.25 15.94
N LYS A 58 -11.47 -3.57 16.10
CA LYS A 58 -11.03 -4.50 15.05
C LYS A 58 -12.01 -4.57 13.87
N VAL A 59 -13.30 -4.38 14.12
CA VAL A 59 -14.31 -4.30 13.04
C VAL A 59 -14.10 -3.03 12.23
N LYS A 60 -13.86 -1.89 12.91
CA LYS A 60 -13.54 -0.62 12.23
C LYS A 60 -12.28 -0.73 11.38
N GLN A 61 -11.23 -1.34 11.92
CA GLN A 61 -9.98 -1.59 11.18
C GLN A 61 -10.23 -2.43 9.93
N TYR A 62 -10.98 -3.52 10.05
CA TYR A 62 -11.32 -4.37 8.91
C TYR A 62 -12.15 -3.63 7.86
N ALA A 63 -13.11 -2.81 8.30
CA ALA A 63 -13.89 -1.94 7.42
C ALA A 63 -12.99 -0.95 6.68
N PHE A 64 -12.04 -0.30 7.37
CA PHE A 64 -11.04 0.56 6.75
C PHE A 64 -10.18 -0.18 5.73
N TRP A 65 -9.71 -1.39 6.06
CA TRP A 65 -8.95 -2.21 5.12
C TRP A 65 -9.78 -2.54 3.88
N LYS A 66 -11.05 -2.94 4.04
CA LYS A 66 -11.94 -3.22 2.92
C LYS A 66 -12.17 -2.03 2.00
N LEU A 67 -12.18 -0.81 2.54
CA LEU A 67 -12.24 0.38 1.70
C LEU A 67 -11.01 0.55 0.79
N THR A 68 -9.84 0.01 1.15
CA THR A 68 -8.62 0.12 0.33
C THR A 68 -8.62 -0.81 -0.89
N GLU A 69 -9.47 -1.85 -0.87
CA GLU A 69 -9.61 -2.81 -1.98
C GLU A 69 -10.32 -2.21 -3.20
N TYR A 70 -10.93 -1.03 -3.08
CA TYR A 70 -11.65 -0.36 -4.15
C TYR A 70 -10.86 0.82 -4.75
N GLU A 71 -11.22 1.21 -5.97
CA GLU A 71 -10.66 2.41 -6.61
C GLU A 71 -11.13 3.70 -5.92
N ARG A 72 -10.21 4.68 -5.79
CA ARG A 72 -10.51 5.98 -5.17
C ARG A 72 -11.68 6.68 -5.85
N GLN A 73 -11.74 6.62 -7.18
CA GLN A 73 -12.78 7.28 -7.98
C GLN A 73 -14.16 6.67 -7.72
N ASP A 74 -14.23 5.34 -7.67
CA ASP A 74 -15.46 4.61 -7.37
C ASP A 74 -15.95 4.92 -5.95
N LEU A 75 -15.05 4.91 -4.97
CA LEU A 75 -15.37 5.30 -3.59
C LEU A 75 -15.87 6.75 -3.52
N LYS A 76 -15.20 7.69 -4.19
CA LYS A 76 -15.61 9.10 -4.17
C LYS A 76 -17.01 9.30 -4.76
N ALA A 77 -17.37 8.54 -5.80
CA ALA A 77 -18.70 8.60 -6.40
C ALA A 77 -19.79 8.02 -5.48
N MET A 78 -19.44 7.04 -4.64
CA MET A 78 -20.41 6.28 -3.83
C MET A 78 -20.50 6.77 -2.38
N LEU A 79 -19.45 7.39 -1.86
CA LEU A 79 -19.40 7.90 -0.50
C LEU A 79 -20.23 9.18 -0.38
N LYS A 80 -21.43 9.04 0.18
CA LYS A 80 -22.32 10.16 0.47
C LYS A 80 -21.80 11.10 1.57
N LYS A 81 -20.94 10.60 2.48
CA LYS A 81 -20.44 11.35 3.65
C LYS A 81 -18.96 11.04 3.95
N PRO A 82 -18.01 11.52 3.14
CA PRO A 82 -16.58 11.26 3.34
C PRO A 82 -16.02 11.88 4.63
N GLU A 83 -16.60 12.99 5.10
CA GLU A 83 -16.19 13.71 6.33
C GLU A 83 -16.35 12.84 7.59
N ASN A 84 -17.43 12.06 7.68
CA ASN A 84 -17.65 11.16 8.82
C ASN A 84 -16.60 10.06 8.88
N ILE A 85 -16.12 9.56 7.74
CA ILE A 85 -15.10 8.51 7.69
C ILE A 85 -13.76 9.06 8.17
N ALA A 86 -13.37 10.26 7.74
CA ALA A 86 -12.15 10.91 8.21
C ALA A 86 -12.19 11.13 9.73
N LEU A 87 -13.33 11.58 10.27
CA LEU A 87 -13.50 11.77 11.71
C LEU A 87 -13.40 10.46 12.49
N ILE A 88 -14.05 9.39 12.03
CA ILE A 88 -13.95 8.05 12.64
C ILE A 88 -12.50 7.56 12.63
N ALA A 89 -11.78 7.79 11.53
CA ALA A 89 -10.40 7.39 11.40
C ALA A 89 -9.47 8.16 12.35
N VAL A 90 -9.63 9.49 12.45
CA VAL A 90 -8.89 10.32 13.40
C VAL A 90 -9.19 9.92 14.85
N ASN A 91 -10.45 9.59 15.17
CA ASN A 91 -10.81 9.13 16.50
C ASN A 91 -10.16 7.78 16.84
N LEU A 92 -10.13 6.83 15.89
CA LEU A 92 -9.43 5.56 16.05
C LEU A 92 -7.93 5.79 16.30
N LEU A 93 -7.30 6.70 15.57
CA LEU A 93 -5.86 7.02 15.71
C LEU A 93 -5.52 7.66 17.07
N ARG A 94 -6.43 8.48 17.61
CA ARG A 94 -6.24 9.19 18.87
C ARG A 94 -6.61 8.37 20.10
N ASP A 95 -7.33 7.26 19.94
CA ASP A 95 -7.73 6.43 21.07
C ASP A 95 -6.56 5.55 21.54
N GLU A 96 -5.89 5.99 22.59
CA GLU A 96 -4.75 5.26 23.19
C GLU A 96 -5.14 3.90 23.78
N LYS A 97 -6.43 3.66 24.03
CA LYS A 97 -6.92 2.36 24.49
C LYS A 97 -6.97 1.33 23.36
N VAL A 98 -6.94 1.78 22.11
CA VAL A 98 -6.88 0.93 20.93
C VAL A 98 -5.43 0.52 20.69
N ASP A 99 -5.25 -0.78 20.45
CA ASP A 99 -3.96 -1.37 20.13
C ASP A 99 -3.23 -0.59 19.02
N SER A 100 -1.92 -0.40 19.18
CA SER A 100 -1.12 0.42 18.28
C SER A 100 -1.07 -0.12 16.85
N PHE A 101 -1.16 -1.44 16.64
CA PHE A 101 -1.23 -2.01 15.29
C PHE A 101 -2.56 -1.66 14.63
N ILE A 102 -3.65 -1.74 15.38
CA ILE A 102 -4.99 -1.36 14.90
C ILE A 102 -5.04 0.12 14.49
N ARG A 103 -4.37 0.99 15.27
CA ARG A 103 -4.22 2.40 14.92
C ARG A 103 -3.36 2.60 13.67
N GLY A 104 -2.22 1.92 13.58
CA GLY A 104 -1.33 1.99 12.41
C GLY A 104 -2.03 1.60 11.11
N ASP A 105 -2.81 0.53 11.12
CA ASP A 105 -3.58 0.08 9.96
C ASP A 105 -4.67 1.07 9.57
N GLY A 106 -5.33 1.69 10.56
CA GLY A 106 -6.25 2.80 10.34
C GLY A 106 -5.58 3.98 9.62
N ALA A 107 -4.34 4.33 9.98
CA ALA A 107 -3.59 5.40 9.33
C ALA A 107 -3.27 5.05 7.86
N ILE A 108 -2.85 3.82 7.59
CA ILE A 108 -2.54 3.34 6.24
C ILE A 108 -3.77 3.45 5.33
N ALA A 109 -4.95 3.09 5.85
CA ALA A 109 -6.20 3.19 5.09
C ALA A 109 -6.60 4.63 4.74
N ILE A 110 -6.19 5.62 5.54
CA ILE A 110 -6.41 7.05 5.24
C ILE A 110 -5.42 7.54 4.19
N VAL A 111 -4.13 7.20 4.32
CA VAL A 111 -3.07 7.70 3.43
C VAL A 111 -3.25 7.20 2.00
N ASN A 112 -3.74 5.96 1.84
CA ASN A 112 -4.02 5.37 0.53
C ASN A 112 -5.35 5.87 -0.09
N ARG A 113 -6.01 6.86 0.51
CA ARG A 113 -7.32 7.37 0.09
C ARG A 113 -7.30 8.71 -0.60
#